data_AF-A0A1Z9AQZ0-F1
#
_entry.id   AF-A0A1Z9AQZ0-F1
#
_cell.length_a   1.000
_cell.length_b   1.000
_cell.length_c   1.000
_cell.angle_alpha   90.00
_cell.angle_beta   90.00
_cell.angle_gamma   90.00
#
_symmetry.space_group_name_H-M   'P 1'
#
loop_
_entity.id
_entity.type
_entity.pdbx_description
1 polymer ?
#
loop_
_entity_poly.entity_id
_entity_poly.type
_entity_poly.pdbx_seq_one_letter_code
_entity_poly.pdbx_strand_id
1 'polypeptide(L)'
;MSMLERARKFHPNLGAEGVERYICDLFCLKKVDDLITRHVRFENIHPSLSSEELHALADRVAPYHDNDKHRAIFAVRHILDSVPKSLDDLIDYTTQENLNEFYLDAQLLTFKEEAFYSLEEVRKAFLSTEKEAVYVFGNYRMDASKKNCKYSSPAPTEQQGILFAAADYYLNHRVGFRTNTIWMACFLSSGDFGCPSGWLHRNGEWCGKRHYGFKDDKGALELVLQAEEYLVTHLSKGPRDEDELSLFHMYVDTILDCQEYVIKQMLSDLENAESKYLNSLQRLRGILSRSATPTTEEQDLRFYFLTRLVRLEEKIDDRLVALMSGVLEKDREDGPPPKAVLKFYDAWNLLAFEQHLGTGSQIGRLPWLFLQAGFVPGCIEKVAVFFIKTLSTGELENPWKDIFMGFFSNYMYALVNENSSSLLMYDEIFEVSLNAACVVDTSHVIALMAALGYPKAIEYEKSKGVQG
;
A
#
# COMPACT_ATOMS: atom_id res chain seq x y z
N MET A 1 -7.05 -21.22 -1.48
CA MET A 1 -8.32 -21.80 -1.02
C MET A 1 -9.42 -20.94 -1.60
N SER A 2 -10.36 -21.52 -2.33
CA SER A 2 -11.41 -20.74 -2.99
C SER A 2 -12.42 -20.21 -1.97
N MET A 3 -13.16 -19.17 -2.33
CA MET A 3 -14.23 -18.60 -1.51
C MET A 3 -15.26 -19.65 -1.07
N LEU A 4 -15.64 -20.58 -1.96
CA LEU A 4 -16.54 -21.69 -1.67
C LEU A 4 -15.96 -22.67 -0.66
N GLU A 5 -14.66 -22.99 -0.76
CA GLU A 5 -13.98 -23.84 0.21
C GLU A 5 -13.95 -23.20 1.61
N ARG A 6 -13.71 -21.87 1.68
CA ARG A 6 -13.76 -21.13 2.94
C ARG A 6 -15.19 -21.13 3.51
N ALA A 7 -16.21 -20.88 2.70
CA ALA A 7 -17.61 -20.92 3.13
C ALA A 7 -18.03 -22.30 3.67
N ARG A 8 -17.59 -23.40 3.04
CA ARG A 8 -17.81 -24.76 3.55
C ARG A 8 -17.19 -24.99 4.92
N LYS A 9 -16.03 -24.41 5.21
CA LYS A 9 -15.38 -24.51 6.53
C LYS A 9 -16.15 -23.75 7.61
N PHE A 10 -16.69 -22.58 7.28
CA PHE A 10 -17.50 -21.79 8.20
C PHE A 10 -18.90 -22.40 8.44
N HIS A 11 -19.43 -23.09 7.44
CA HIS A 11 -20.76 -23.68 7.48
C HIS A 11 -20.74 -25.18 7.14
N PRO A 12 -20.13 -26.02 8.01
CA PRO A 12 -20.00 -27.46 7.74
C PRO A 12 -21.36 -28.16 7.61
N ASN A 13 -22.42 -27.56 8.15
CA ASN A 13 -23.76 -28.14 8.19
C ASN A 13 -24.66 -27.73 7.01
N LEU A 14 -24.28 -26.74 6.18
CA LEU A 14 -25.15 -26.23 5.10
C LEU A 14 -25.18 -27.12 3.84
N GLY A 15 -24.36 -28.18 3.75
CA GLY A 15 -24.22 -28.97 2.53
C GLY A 15 -23.69 -28.13 1.34
N ALA A 16 -23.56 -28.73 0.16
CA ALA A 16 -23.03 -28.02 -1.01
C ALA A 16 -23.99 -26.92 -1.53
N GLU A 17 -25.27 -27.26 -1.71
CA GLU A 17 -26.30 -26.33 -2.22
C GLU A 17 -26.54 -25.15 -1.25
N GLY A 18 -26.52 -25.40 0.06
CA GLY A 18 -26.68 -24.33 1.05
C GLY A 18 -25.50 -23.37 1.09
N VAL A 19 -24.28 -23.86 0.83
CA VAL A 19 -23.09 -22.98 0.67
C VAL A 19 -23.18 -22.14 -0.60
N GLU A 20 -23.63 -22.70 -1.71
CA GLU A 20 -23.87 -21.92 -2.93
C GLU A 20 -24.93 -20.85 -2.70
N ARG A 21 -26.02 -21.19 -2.01
CA ARG A 21 -27.07 -20.24 -1.64
C ARG A 21 -26.54 -19.11 -0.76
N TYR A 22 -25.73 -19.44 0.25
CA TYR A 22 -25.06 -18.45 1.08
C TYR A 22 -24.26 -17.44 0.25
N ILE A 23 -23.45 -17.93 -0.70
CA ILE A 23 -22.64 -17.08 -1.58
C ILE A 23 -23.54 -16.23 -2.49
N CYS A 24 -24.60 -16.81 -3.05
CA CYS A 24 -25.58 -16.06 -3.84
C CYS A 24 -26.24 -14.94 -3.02
N ASP A 25 -26.66 -15.22 -1.78
CA ASP A 25 -27.29 -14.21 -0.92
C ASP A 25 -26.27 -13.12 -0.51
N LEU A 26 -25.02 -13.48 -0.23
CA LEU A 26 -23.93 -12.54 0.08
C LEU A 26 -23.74 -11.48 -1.03
N PHE A 27 -23.71 -11.92 -2.30
CA PHE A 27 -23.48 -11.06 -3.45
C PHE A 27 -24.75 -10.61 -4.18
N CYS A 28 -25.93 -10.95 -3.69
CA CYS A 28 -27.21 -10.72 -4.37
C CYS A 28 -27.28 -11.31 -5.79
N LEU A 29 -26.76 -12.52 -5.97
CA LEU A 29 -26.70 -13.22 -7.25
C LEU A 29 -27.80 -14.28 -7.38
N LYS A 30 -28.12 -14.63 -8.62
CA LYS A 30 -29.05 -15.73 -8.91
C LYS A 30 -28.35 -17.08 -8.90
N LYS A 31 -27.11 -17.13 -9.37
CA LYS A 31 -26.25 -18.32 -9.41
C LYS A 31 -24.81 -17.95 -9.11
N VAL A 32 -24.05 -18.90 -8.56
CA VAL A 32 -22.62 -18.73 -8.27
C VAL A 32 -21.83 -18.54 -9.57
N ASP A 33 -22.24 -19.14 -10.69
CA ASP A 33 -21.61 -18.95 -12.00
C ASP A 33 -21.59 -17.47 -12.45
N ASP A 34 -22.50 -16.64 -11.92
CA ASP A 34 -22.53 -15.20 -12.19
C ASP A 34 -21.33 -14.45 -11.54
N LEU A 35 -20.59 -15.07 -10.60
CA LEU A 35 -19.32 -14.56 -10.07
C LEU A 35 -18.19 -14.65 -11.08
N ILE A 36 -18.30 -15.53 -12.08
CA ILE A 36 -17.25 -15.81 -13.06
C ILE A 36 -17.51 -14.97 -14.31
N THR A 37 -17.05 -13.72 -14.31
CA THR A 37 -16.88 -13.03 -15.59
C THR A 37 -15.60 -13.56 -16.26
N ARG A 38 -15.60 -13.70 -17.59
CA ARG A 38 -14.49 -14.31 -18.36
C ARG A 38 -13.10 -13.67 -18.12
N HIS A 39 -13.04 -12.53 -17.41
CA HIS A 39 -11.81 -11.78 -17.12
C HIS A 39 -11.59 -11.48 -15.62
N VAL A 40 -12.51 -11.87 -14.71
CA VAL A 40 -12.35 -11.61 -13.26
C VAL A 40 -12.71 -12.88 -12.48
N ARG A 41 -11.72 -13.50 -11.86
CA ARG A 41 -11.96 -14.54 -10.83
C ARG A 41 -12.05 -13.85 -9.47
N PHE A 42 -13.26 -13.44 -9.09
CA PHE A 42 -13.54 -12.91 -7.74
C PHE A 42 -13.16 -13.89 -6.61
N GLU A 43 -13.08 -15.19 -6.91
CA GLU A 43 -12.72 -16.25 -5.94
C GLU A 43 -11.36 -16.06 -5.26
N ASN A 44 -10.44 -15.31 -5.90
CA ASN A 44 -9.07 -15.09 -5.42
C ASN A 44 -8.77 -13.62 -5.12
N ILE A 45 -9.70 -12.70 -5.33
CA ILE A 45 -9.44 -11.29 -5.02
C ILE A 45 -9.70 -11.08 -3.53
N HIS A 46 -8.76 -10.44 -2.83
CA HIS A 46 -8.95 -9.96 -1.47
C HIS A 46 -9.61 -8.58 -1.55
N PRO A 47 -10.96 -8.47 -1.52
CA PRO A 47 -11.59 -7.18 -1.71
C PRO A 47 -11.20 -6.27 -0.56
N SER A 48 -10.81 -5.04 -0.88
CA SER A 48 -10.73 -3.99 0.12
C SER A 48 -12.16 -3.50 0.40
N LEU A 49 -12.58 -3.58 1.67
CA LEU A 49 -13.93 -3.22 2.12
C LEU A 49 -13.86 -2.18 3.24
N SER A 50 -14.73 -1.18 3.20
CA SER A 50 -15.00 -0.33 4.36
C SER A 50 -15.82 -1.09 5.40
N SER A 51 -15.85 -0.58 6.63
CA SER A 51 -16.70 -1.10 7.70
C SER A 51 -18.17 -1.15 7.29
N GLU A 52 -18.66 -0.09 6.63
CA GLU A 52 -20.03 -0.02 6.11
C GLU A 52 -20.32 -1.12 5.08
N GLU A 53 -19.42 -1.33 4.12
CA GLU A 53 -19.58 -2.37 3.09
C GLU A 53 -19.55 -3.77 3.70
N LEU A 54 -18.62 -4.02 4.63
CA LEU A 54 -18.50 -5.28 5.34
C LEU A 54 -19.75 -5.56 6.18
N HIS A 55 -20.26 -4.56 6.90
CA HIS A 55 -21.49 -4.68 7.69
C HIS A 55 -22.71 -4.92 6.79
N ALA A 56 -22.82 -4.23 5.66
CA ALA A 56 -23.90 -4.43 4.71
C ALA A 56 -23.88 -5.84 4.09
N LEU A 57 -22.70 -6.42 3.86
CA LEU A 57 -22.54 -7.81 3.43
C LEU A 57 -22.92 -8.78 4.56
N ALA A 58 -22.46 -8.53 5.78
CA ALA A 58 -22.79 -9.34 6.96
C ALA A 58 -24.29 -9.35 7.24
N ASP A 59 -25.00 -8.23 7.09
CA ASP A 59 -26.44 -8.12 7.31
C ASP A 59 -27.24 -9.02 6.34
N ARG A 60 -26.75 -9.24 5.11
CA ARG A 60 -27.40 -10.12 4.12
C ARG A 60 -27.37 -11.59 4.55
N VAL A 61 -26.32 -11.98 5.25
CA VAL A 61 -26.08 -13.38 5.64
C VAL A 61 -26.25 -13.61 7.15
N ALA A 62 -26.61 -12.59 7.93
CA ALA A 62 -26.89 -12.70 9.36
C ALA A 62 -27.86 -13.85 9.72
N PRO A 63 -28.90 -14.17 8.92
CA PRO A 63 -29.76 -15.33 9.20
C PRO A 63 -29.03 -16.68 9.25
N TYR A 64 -27.89 -16.81 8.57
CA TYR A 64 -27.04 -18.02 8.61
C TYR A 64 -26.16 -18.10 9.87
N HIS A 65 -26.20 -17.07 10.71
CA HIS A 65 -25.39 -16.91 11.93
C HIS A 65 -26.25 -16.62 13.16
N ASP A 66 -27.46 -17.18 13.23
CA ASP A 66 -28.42 -16.95 14.33
C ASP A 66 -28.81 -15.47 14.52
N ASN A 67 -28.66 -14.66 13.46
CA ASN A 67 -28.76 -13.20 13.50
C ASN A 67 -27.73 -12.50 14.42
N ASP A 68 -26.64 -13.18 14.78
CA ASP A 68 -25.49 -12.58 15.46
C ASP A 68 -24.61 -11.84 14.44
N LYS A 69 -24.62 -10.51 14.53
CA LYS A 69 -23.89 -9.63 13.64
C LYS A 69 -22.36 -9.79 13.76
N HIS A 70 -21.82 -10.03 14.95
CA HIS A 70 -20.38 -10.21 15.14
C HIS A 70 -19.90 -11.50 14.48
N ARG A 71 -20.68 -12.58 14.60
CA ARG A 71 -20.42 -13.85 13.91
C ARG A 71 -20.54 -13.73 12.40
N ALA A 72 -21.52 -12.97 11.91
CA ALA A 72 -21.70 -12.72 10.48
C ALA A 72 -20.53 -11.91 9.89
N ILE A 73 -20.11 -10.82 10.54
CA ILE A 73 -18.93 -10.02 10.14
C ILE A 73 -17.69 -10.91 10.13
N PHE A 74 -17.50 -11.69 11.20
CA PHE A 74 -16.41 -12.64 11.32
C PHE A 74 -16.42 -13.63 10.14
N ALA A 75 -17.54 -14.26 9.82
CA ALA A 75 -17.59 -15.20 8.70
C ALA A 75 -17.33 -14.52 7.35
N VAL A 76 -17.99 -13.39 7.07
CA VAL A 76 -17.86 -12.69 5.78
C VAL A 76 -16.42 -12.27 5.51
N ARG A 77 -15.73 -11.61 6.46
CA ARG A 77 -14.36 -11.15 6.24
C ARG A 77 -13.39 -12.29 5.94
N HIS A 78 -13.58 -13.45 6.56
CA HIS A 78 -12.73 -14.62 6.31
C HIS A 78 -13.12 -15.41 5.05
N ILE A 79 -14.40 -15.48 4.70
CA ILE A 79 -14.86 -16.14 3.46
C ILE A 79 -14.41 -15.35 2.24
N LEU A 80 -14.56 -14.02 2.29
CA LEU A 80 -14.07 -13.10 1.27
C LEU A 80 -12.56 -12.92 1.33
N ASP A 81 -11.95 -13.18 2.49
CA ASP A 81 -10.55 -12.90 2.76
C ASP A 81 -10.23 -11.41 2.52
N SER A 82 -11.15 -10.55 2.98
CA SER A 82 -11.15 -9.12 2.71
C SER A 82 -10.06 -8.38 3.49
N VAL A 83 -9.67 -7.21 2.99
CA VAL A 83 -8.78 -6.29 3.70
C VAL A 83 -9.52 -4.97 4.00
N PRO A 84 -9.12 -4.20 5.02
CA PRO A 84 -9.70 -2.89 5.28
C PRO A 84 -9.49 -1.90 4.11
N LYS A 85 -10.32 -0.84 4.00
CA LYS A 85 -10.08 0.30 3.09
C LYS A 85 -9.28 1.41 3.73
N SER A 86 -9.42 1.60 5.03
CA SER A 86 -8.82 2.68 5.80
C SER A 86 -8.47 2.24 7.22
N LEU A 87 -7.62 3.02 7.90
CA LEU A 87 -7.16 2.73 9.27
C LEU A 87 -8.30 2.34 10.22
N ASP A 88 -9.40 3.08 10.20
CA ASP A 88 -10.50 2.87 11.13
C ASP A 88 -11.31 1.60 10.83
N ASP A 89 -11.27 1.09 9.60
CA ASP A 89 -11.92 -0.17 9.23
C ASP A 89 -11.25 -1.39 9.89
N LEU A 90 -10.04 -1.24 10.47
CA LEU A 90 -9.38 -2.30 11.26
C LEU A 90 -10.16 -2.70 12.51
N ILE A 91 -11.06 -1.84 13.00
CA ILE A 91 -11.89 -2.18 14.15
C ILE A 91 -12.67 -3.48 13.89
N ASP A 92 -13.11 -3.71 12.65
CA ASP A 92 -13.87 -4.90 12.28
C ASP A 92 -13.02 -6.15 12.13
N TYR A 93 -11.70 -6.06 12.35
CA TYR A 93 -10.76 -7.18 12.35
C TYR A 93 -10.40 -7.64 13.75
N THR A 94 -10.88 -6.94 14.78
CA THR A 94 -10.82 -7.41 16.17
C THR A 94 -11.95 -8.41 16.47
N THR A 95 -11.89 -9.07 17.64
CA THR A 95 -13.00 -9.89 18.15
C THR A 95 -13.74 -9.16 19.26
N GLN A 96 -15.02 -9.50 19.48
CA GLN A 96 -15.78 -8.89 20.56
C GLN A 96 -15.16 -9.20 21.92
N GLU A 97 -14.64 -10.42 22.09
CA GLU A 97 -13.92 -10.84 23.29
C GLU A 97 -12.70 -9.95 23.56
N ASN A 98 -11.85 -9.72 22.54
CA ASN A 98 -10.67 -8.89 22.69
C ASN A 98 -10.99 -7.41 22.94
N LEU A 99 -12.06 -6.87 22.34
CA LEU A 99 -12.54 -5.53 22.69
C LEU A 99 -12.99 -5.43 24.15
N ASN A 100 -13.74 -6.42 24.62
CA ASN A 100 -14.20 -6.45 26.00
C ASN A 100 -13.03 -6.56 26.99
N GLU A 101 -12.02 -7.39 26.68
CA GLU A 101 -10.78 -7.48 27.46
C GLU A 101 -10.03 -6.13 27.46
N PHE A 102 -9.92 -5.48 26.30
CA PHE A 102 -9.30 -4.17 26.19
C PHE A 102 -10.01 -3.11 27.06
N TYR A 103 -11.35 -3.09 27.05
CA TYR A 103 -12.14 -2.20 27.89
C TYR A 103 -11.94 -2.46 29.39
N LEU A 104 -11.89 -3.74 29.79
CA LEU A 104 -11.63 -4.11 31.18
C LEU A 104 -10.23 -3.68 31.62
N ASP A 105 -9.21 -3.95 30.82
CA ASP A 105 -7.82 -3.55 31.13
C ASP A 105 -7.69 -2.03 31.23
N ALA A 106 -8.34 -1.30 30.32
CA ALA A 106 -8.39 0.16 30.35
C ALA A 106 -9.08 0.69 31.60
N GLN A 107 -10.19 0.07 32.01
CA GLN A 107 -10.93 0.44 33.22
C GLN A 107 -10.05 0.29 34.46
N LEU A 108 -9.35 -0.86 34.57
CA LEU A 108 -8.47 -1.15 35.70
C LEU A 108 -7.34 -0.14 35.82
N LEU A 109 -6.72 0.23 34.69
CA LEU A 109 -5.61 1.20 34.70
C LEU A 109 -6.07 2.64 35.00
N THR A 110 -7.22 3.04 34.47
CA THR A 110 -7.75 4.40 34.65
C THR A 110 -8.50 4.58 35.98
N PHE A 111 -8.58 3.53 36.80
CA PHE A 111 -9.30 3.50 38.08
C PHE A 111 -10.75 3.99 37.97
N LYS A 112 -11.42 3.69 36.86
CA LYS A 112 -12.82 4.07 36.63
C LYS A 112 -13.76 3.02 37.23
N GLU A 113 -14.73 3.47 38.03
CA GLU A 113 -15.76 2.60 38.59
C GLU A 113 -16.76 2.12 37.52
N GLU A 114 -17.04 2.96 36.53
CA GLU A 114 -17.94 2.65 35.42
C GLU A 114 -17.22 1.86 34.32
N ALA A 115 -17.89 0.86 33.77
CA ALA A 115 -17.40 0.09 32.63
C ALA A 115 -17.40 0.96 31.36
N PHE A 116 -16.40 0.73 30.50
CA PHE A 116 -16.35 1.34 29.17
C PHE A 116 -17.15 0.51 28.16
N TYR A 117 -17.88 1.19 27.29
CA TYR A 117 -18.68 0.60 26.20
C TYR A 117 -18.23 1.07 24.82
N SER A 118 -17.26 2.00 24.74
CA SER A 118 -16.69 2.45 23.48
C SER A 118 -15.23 2.87 23.59
N LEU A 119 -14.51 2.81 22.47
CA LEU A 119 -13.12 3.29 22.39
C LEU A 119 -12.99 4.79 22.65
N GLU A 120 -14.03 5.57 22.36
CA GLU A 120 -14.02 7.02 22.59
C GLU A 120 -14.11 7.35 24.09
N GLU A 121 -14.85 6.55 24.88
CA GLU A 121 -14.85 6.69 26.35
C GLU A 121 -13.49 6.35 26.95
N VAL A 122 -12.87 5.26 26.48
CA VAL A 122 -11.51 4.88 26.90
C VAL A 122 -10.54 6.00 26.56
N ARG A 123 -10.54 6.48 25.31
CA ARG A 123 -9.67 7.56 24.86
C ARG A 123 -9.81 8.79 25.74
N LYS A 124 -11.04 9.22 26.06
CA LYS A 124 -11.30 10.37 26.95
C LYS A 124 -10.73 10.17 28.35
N ALA A 125 -10.82 8.96 28.91
CA ALA A 125 -10.20 8.66 30.19
C ALA A 125 -8.67 8.79 30.13
N PHE A 126 -8.06 8.23 29.08
CA PHE A 126 -6.61 8.28 28.86
C PHE A 126 -6.06 9.69 28.58
N LEU A 127 -6.87 10.62 28.07
CA LEU A 127 -6.46 12.04 27.93
C LEU A 127 -6.12 12.70 29.28
N SER A 128 -6.70 12.22 30.37
CA SER A 128 -6.45 12.69 31.74
C SER A 128 -5.43 11.85 32.51
N THR A 129 -4.89 10.80 31.89
CA THR A 129 -3.94 9.86 32.49
C THR A 129 -2.50 10.29 32.21
N GLU A 130 -1.58 10.02 33.15
CA GLU A 130 -0.15 10.29 32.95
C GLU A 130 0.40 9.52 31.75
N LYS A 131 1.29 10.14 30.97
CA LYS A 131 1.84 9.56 29.72
C LYS A 131 2.55 8.22 29.99
N GLU A 132 3.22 8.11 31.12
CA GLU A 132 3.92 6.92 31.59
C GLU A 132 2.94 5.75 31.83
N ALA A 133 1.76 6.02 32.39
CA ALA A 133 0.74 4.99 32.57
C ALA A 133 0.16 4.52 31.23
N VAL A 134 -0.06 5.43 30.27
CA VAL A 134 -0.42 5.06 28.89
C VAL A 134 0.65 4.19 28.23
N TYR A 135 1.93 4.48 28.50
CA TYR A 135 3.04 3.69 28.00
C TYR A 135 3.09 2.28 28.61
N VAL A 136 2.88 2.18 29.94
CA VAL A 136 2.78 0.88 30.64
C VAL A 136 1.59 0.07 30.11
N PHE A 137 0.44 0.70 29.89
CA PHE A 137 -0.74 0.06 29.28
C PHE A 137 -0.41 -0.55 27.92
N GLY A 138 0.16 0.26 27.03
CA GLY A 138 0.49 -0.15 25.68
C GLY A 138 1.42 -1.36 25.69
N ASN A 139 2.50 -1.31 26.46
CA ASN A 139 3.43 -2.43 26.58
C ASN A 139 2.79 -3.67 27.18
N TYR A 140 1.94 -3.52 28.21
CA TYR A 140 1.20 -4.63 28.78
C TYR A 140 0.30 -5.31 27.74
N ARG A 141 -0.48 -4.53 26.98
CA ARG A 141 -1.36 -5.05 25.91
C ARG A 141 -0.56 -5.72 24.80
N MET A 142 0.60 -5.16 24.44
CA MET A 142 1.52 -5.75 23.46
C MET A 142 2.07 -7.10 23.93
N ASP A 143 2.49 -7.19 25.18
CA ASP A 143 2.96 -8.43 25.79
C ASP A 143 1.85 -9.47 25.91
N ALA A 144 0.64 -9.06 26.28
CA ALA A 144 -0.53 -9.93 26.37
C ALA A 144 -0.90 -10.51 25.00
N SER A 145 -0.91 -9.68 23.95
CA SER A 145 -1.15 -10.11 22.57
C SER A 145 -0.11 -11.16 22.12
N LYS A 146 1.18 -10.96 22.45
CA LYS A 146 2.25 -11.93 22.14
C LYS A 146 2.17 -13.24 22.94
N LYS A 147 1.73 -13.19 24.20
CA LYS A 147 1.72 -14.35 25.13
C LYS A 147 0.45 -15.19 25.05
N ASN A 148 -0.66 -14.63 24.58
CA ASN A 148 -1.94 -15.32 24.60
C ASN A 148 -2.06 -16.35 23.47
N CYS A 149 -1.60 -17.58 23.72
CA CYS A 149 -2.02 -18.79 22.98
C CYS A 149 -3.54 -19.08 23.07
N LYS A 150 -4.31 -18.32 23.87
CA LYS A 150 -5.78 -18.38 23.91
C LYS A 150 -6.41 -17.91 22.60
N TYR A 151 -5.72 -17.06 21.84
CA TYR A 151 -6.05 -16.70 20.48
C TYR A 151 -5.15 -17.52 19.53
N SER A 152 -5.37 -18.82 19.40
CA SER A 152 -5.08 -19.44 18.10
C SER A 152 -5.91 -18.63 17.12
N SER A 153 -5.26 -17.80 16.28
CA SER A 153 -5.99 -16.86 15.43
C SER A 153 -7.15 -17.60 14.78
N PRO A 154 -8.41 -17.20 15.02
CA PRO A 154 -9.54 -17.90 14.43
C PRO A 154 -9.57 -17.66 12.90
N ALA A 155 -8.63 -16.85 12.40
CA ALA A 155 -8.33 -16.63 11.01
C ALA A 155 -7.91 -17.94 10.31
N PRO A 156 -8.66 -18.37 9.27
CA PRO A 156 -8.29 -19.51 8.45
C PRO A 156 -7.17 -19.18 7.44
N THR A 157 -6.74 -17.92 7.34
CA THR A 157 -5.72 -17.46 6.37
C THR A 157 -4.65 -16.61 7.07
N GLU A 158 -3.42 -16.65 6.54
CA GLU A 158 -2.26 -15.90 7.07
C GLU A 158 -2.54 -14.37 7.07
N GLN A 159 -3.17 -13.87 6.00
CA GLN A 159 -3.59 -12.47 5.86
C GLN A 159 -4.48 -12.02 7.03
N GLN A 160 -5.53 -12.79 7.31
CA GLN A 160 -6.48 -12.46 8.39
C GLN A 160 -5.81 -12.56 9.77
N GLY A 161 -4.81 -13.44 9.93
CA GLY A 161 -3.99 -13.51 11.13
C GLY A 161 -3.18 -12.23 11.36
N ILE A 162 -2.64 -11.62 10.30
CA ILE A 162 -1.86 -10.39 10.39
C ILE A 162 -2.78 -9.18 10.62
N LEU A 163 -3.93 -9.10 9.95
CA LEU A 163 -4.92 -8.04 10.19
C LEU A 163 -5.47 -8.09 11.62
N PHE A 164 -5.64 -9.30 12.19
CA PHE A 164 -6.00 -9.46 13.60
C PHE A 164 -4.93 -8.89 14.54
N ALA A 165 -3.64 -9.14 14.28
CA ALA A 165 -2.55 -8.54 15.05
C ALA A 165 -2.47 -7.02 14.87
N ALA A 166 -2.68 -6.53 13.65
CA ALA A 166 -2.73 -5.10 13.37
C ALA A 166 -3.92 -4.41 14.07
N ALA A 167 -5.05 -5.11 14.26
CA ALA A 167 -6.18 -4.59 15.02
C ALA A 167 -5.81 -4.33 16.50
N ASP A 168 -4.97 -5.17 17.13
CA ASP A 168 -4.45 -4.89 18.48
C ASP A 168 -3.60 -3.61 18.52
N TYR A 169 -2.78 -3.40 17.48
CA TYR A 169 -2.00 -2.18 17.36
C TYR A 169 -2.89 -0.96 17.18
N TYR A 170 -3.97 -1.09 16.39
CA TYR A 170 -5.00 -0.07 16.22
C TYR A 170 -5.66 0.28 17.57
N LEU A 171 -6.06 -0.69 18.39
CA LEU A 171 -6.68 -0.42 19.70
C LEU A 171 -5.76 0.42 20.62
N ASN A 172 -4.48 0.04 20.72
CA ASN A 172 -3.48 0.78 21.48
C ASN A 172 -3.23 2.19 20.91
N HIS A 173 -3.18 2.31 19.58
CA HIS A 173 -3.08 3.60 18.91
C HIS A 173 -4.24 4.53 19.30
N ARG A 174 -5.49 4.01 19.30
CA ARG A 174 -6.70 4.80 19.58
C ARG A 174 -6.73 5.42 20.99
N VAL A 175 -5.98 4.86 21.94
CA VAL A 175 -5.84 5.39 23.31
C VAL A 175 -4.57 6.23 23.53
N GLY A 176 -3.82 6.52 22.46
CA GLY A 176 -2.69 7.45 22.49
C GLY A 176 -1.31 6.80 22.65
N PHE A 177 -1.18 5.48 22.48
CA PHE A 177 0.12 4.82 22.55
C PHE A 177 0.95 5.05 21.27
N ARG A 178 1.88 6.00 21.36
CA ARG A 178 2.63 6.54 20.20
C ARG A 178 3.50 5.52 19.46
N THR A 179 4.04 4.50 20.14
CA THR A 179 4.82 3.44 19.49
C THR A 179 3.96 2.67 18.49
N ASN A 180 2.72 2.33 18.87
CA ASN A 180 1.82 1.65 17.95
C ASN A 180 1.28 2.59 16.87
N THR A 181 1.18 3.89 17.13
CA THR A 181 0.88 4.88 16.08
C THR A 181 1.90 4.81 14.94
N ILE A 182 3.21 4.81 15.23
CA ILE A 182 4.23 4.73 14.17
C ILE A 182 4.31 3.34 13.54
N TRP A 183 4.15 2.26 14.32
CA TRP A 183 4.11 0.90 13.76
C TRP A 183 2.93 0.71 12.82
N MET A 184 1.77 1.28 13.15
CA MET A 184 0.62 1.30 12.25
C MET A 184 0.93 2.10 10.97
N ALA A 185 1.66 3.21 11.06
CA ALA A 185 2.05 3.94 9.85
C ALA A 185 2.96 3.10 8.93
N CYS A 186 3.94 2.39 9.50
CA CYS A 186 4.80 1.46 8.75
C CYS A 186 3.94 0.36 8.11
N PHE A 187 3.00 -0.20 8.88
CA PHE A 187 2.08 -1.24 8.41
C PHE A 187 1.15 -0.79 7.27
N LEU A 188 0.82 0.51 7.17
CA LEU A 188 -0.09 1.03 6.14
C LEU A 188 0.61 1.63 4.91
N SER A 189 1.92 1.85 5.00
CA SER A 189 2.71 2.52 3.96
C SER A 189 2.87 1.67 2.71
N SER A 190 2.47 2.20 1.53
CA SER A 190 2.63 1.48 0.25
C SER A 190 4.07 1.17 -0.19
N GLY A 191 5.07 1.79 0.43
CA GLY A 191 6.48 1.49 0.15
C GLY A 191 6.90 0.09 0.61
N ASP A 192 6.36 -0.38 1.74
CA ASP A 192 6.74 -1.65 2.40
C ASP A 192 6.04 -2.89 1.82
N PHE A 193 5.46 -2.73 0.64
CA PHE A 193 4.22 -3.40 0.31
C PHE A 193 4.25 -3.90 -1.13
N GLY A 194 4.19 -5.23 -1.30
CA GLY A 194 4.37 -5.92 -2.58
C GLY A 194 5.84 -6.10 -2.97
N CYS A 195 6.11 -7.03 -3.88
CA CYS A 195 7.46 -7.18 -4.44
C CYS A 195 7.70 -6.17 -5.58
N PRO A 196 8.91 -6.11 -6.17
CA PRO A 196 9.18 -5.29 -7.36
C PRO A 196 8.23 -5.53 -8.54
N SER A 197 7.60 -6.71 -8.64
CA SER A 197 6.59 -7.03 -9.67
C SER A 197 5.16 -6.64 -9.29
N GLY A 198 4.98 -5.94 -8.16
CA GLY A 198 3.68 -5.58 -7.61
C GLY A 198 3.07 -6.66 -6.71
N TRP A 199 1.83 -6.41 -6.30
CA TRP A 199 1.01 -7.22 -5.40
C TRP A 199 0.33 -8.39 -6.11
N LEU A 200 -0.22 -8.07 -7.28
CA LEU A 200 -0.70 -9.02 -8.26
C LEU A 200 0.40 -9.16 -9.31
N HIS A 201 1.00 -10.33 -9.39
CA HIS A 201 1.99 -10.64 -10.42
C HIS A 201 1.31 -10.79 -11.78
N ARG A 202 2.10 -10.69 -12.84
CA ARG A 202 1.60 -10.79 -14.24
C ARG A 202 0.90 -12.09 -14.57
N ASN A 203 1.27 -13.17 -13.90
CA ASN A 203 0.62 -14.47 -14.03
C ASN A 203 -0.74 -14.53 -13.30
N GLY A 204 -1.19 -13.43 -12.70
CA GLY A 204 -2.42 -13.35 -11.92
C GLY A 204 -2.30 -13.92 -10.51
N GLU A 205 -1.10 -14.33 -10.08
CA GLU A 205 -0.87 -14.81 -8.72
C GLU A 205 -0.56 -13.64 -7.78
N TRP A 206 -1.01 -13.78 -6.54
CA TRP A 206 -0.61 -12.85 -5.49
C TRP A 206 0.83 -13.07 -5.08
N CYS A 207 1.50 -11.99 -4.69
CA CYS A 207 2.91 -12.01 -4.33
C CYS A 207 3.26 -13.00 -3.20
N GLY A 208 2.30 -13.37 -2.35
CA GLY A 208 2.42 -14.47 -1.38
C GLY A 208 3.49 -14.30 -0.29
N LYS A 209 4.29 -13.23 -0.37
CA LYS A 209 5.24 -12.79 0.66
C LYS A 209 4.52 -11.91 1.69
N ARG A 210 5.13 -11.75 2.88
CA ARG A 210 4.67 -10.92 4.01
C ARG A 210 4.46 -9.44 3.62
N HIS A 211 3.41 -9.18 2.87
CA HIS A 211 2.91 -7.88 2.44
C HIS A 211 1.43 -7.78 2.84
N TYR A 212 1.11 -8.30 4.00
CA TYR A 212 -0.27 -8.56 4.39
C TYR A 212 -0.77 -7.38 5.22
N GLY A 213 -1.27 -6.37 4.51
CA GLY A 213 -1.97 -5.24 5.10
C GLY A 213 -2.76 -4.53 4.00
N PHE A 214 -3.34 -3.38 4.30
CA PHE A 214 -4.10 -2.60 3.35
C PHE A 214 -3.44 -1.25 3.18
N LYS A 215 -3.51 -0.74 1.94
CA LYS A 215 -2.86 0.51 1.57
C LYS A 215 -3.73 1.67 2.02
N ASP A 216 -3.20 2.48 2.93
CA ASP A 216 -3.79 3.75 3.34
C ASP A 216 -2.69 4.78 3.56
N ASP A 217 -2.05 5.24 2.46
CA ASP A 217 -0.95 6.22 2.52
C ASP A 217 -1.39 7.52 3.23
N LYS A 218 -2.67 7.88 3.12
CA LYS A 218 -3.25 9.02 3.82
C LYS A 218 -3.28 8.77 5.33
N GLY A 219 -3.78 7.60 5.77
CA GLY A 219 -3.74 7.17 7.16
C GLY A 219 -2.31 7.08 7.69
N ALA A 220 -1.37 6.53 6.92
CA ALA A 220 0.05 6.48 7.26
C ALA A 220 0.62 7.88 7.51
N LEU A 221 0.35 8.85 6.61
CA LEU A 221 0.74 10.25 6.80
C LEU A 221 0.15 10.83 8.09
N GLU A 222 -1.15 10.65 8.32
CA GLU A 222 -1.82 11.17 9.51
C GLU A 222 -1.21 10.60 10.80
N LEU A 223 -0.89 9.30 10.81
CA LEU A 223 -0.23 8.62 11.92
C LEU A 223 1.20 9.13 12.16
N VAL A 224 2.02 9.28 11.12
CA VAL A 224 3.38 9.85 11.24
C VAL A 224 3.32 11.25 11.83
N LEU A 225 2.40 12.10 11.36
CA LEU A 225 2.24 13.46 11.86
C LEU A 225 1.68 13.49 13.30
N GLN A 226 0.88 12.51 13.70
CA GLN A 226 0.45 12.34 15.10
C GLN A 226 1.58 11.85 16.02
N ALA A 227 2.52 11.06 15.49
CA ALA A 227 3.67 10.54 16.20
C ALA A 227 4.90 11.50 16.20
N GLU A 228 4.78 12.70 15.64
CA GLU A 228 5.90 13.64 15.42
C GLU A 228 6.78 13.85 16.66
N GLU A 229 6.19 14.14 17.83
CA GLU A 229 6.95 14.38 19.08
C GLU A 229 7.77 13.14 19.50
N TYR A 230 7.19 11.95 19.32
CA TYR A 230 7.87 10.68 19.60
C TYR A 230 9.00 10.44 18.59
N LEU A 231 8.73 10.63 17.29
CA LEU A 231 9.71 10.47 16.22
C LEU A 231 10.90 11.40 16.40
N VAL A 232 10.67 12.70 16.65
CA VAL A 232 11.75 13.67 16.91
C VAL A 232 12.59 13.23 18.12
N THR A 233 11.94 12.80 19.20
CA THR A 233 12.66 12.32 20.39
C THR A 233 13.46 11.06 20.10
N HIS A 234 12.89 10.09 19.41
CA HIS A 234 13.51 8.81 19.13
C HIS A 234 14.68 8.96 18.15
N LEU A 235 14.46 9.66 17.03
CA LEU A 235 15.47 9.86 15.98
C LEU A 235 16.65 10.74 16.45
N SER A 236 16.44 11.63 17.43
CA SER A 236 17.50 12.47 18.00
C SER A 236 18.42 11.75 19.00
N LYS A 237 17.98 10.62 19.58
CA LYS A 237 18.77 9.86 20.57
C LYS A 237 19.77 8.92 19.91
N GLY A 238 19.51 8.54 18.66
CA GLY A 238 20.23 7.49 17.95
C GLY A 238 19.93 6.09 18.52
N PRO A 239 20.13 5.03 17.72
CA PRO A 239 19.93 3.65 18.15
C PRO A 239 21.07 3.18 19.06
N ARG A 240 20.74 2.33 20.03
CA ARG A 240 21.70 1.75 20.99
C ARG A 240 22.24 0.39 20.55
N ASP A 241 21.51 -0.30 19.68
CA ASP A 241 21.81 -1.64 19.17
C ASP A 241 21.30 -1.81 17.73
N GLU A 242 21.55 -2.97 17.14
CA GLU A 242 21.18 -3.28 15.74
C GLU A 242 19.66 -3.37 15.53
N ASP A 243 18.92 -3.81 16.54
CA ASP A 243 17.45 -3.89 16.46
C ASP A 243 16.85 -2.49 16.43
N GLU A 244 17.34 -1.59 17.30
CA GLU A 244 16.97 -0.17 17.28
C GLU A 244 17.41 0.53 16.00
N LEU A 245 18.56 0.17 15.42
CA LEU A 245 19.02 0.72 14.13
C LEU A 245 18.10 0.27 12.99
N SER A 246 17.66 -0.98 13.01
CA SER A 246 16.71 -1.52 12.02
C SER A 246 15.35 -0.80 12.11
N LEU A 247 14.84 -0.59 13.33
CA LEU A 247 13.62 0.19 13.57
C LEU A 247 13.77 1.65 13.16
N PHE A 248 14.94 2.23 13.43
CA PHE A 248 15.27 3.59 13.02
C PHE A 248 15.14 3.76 11.50
N HIS A 249 15.77 2.88 10.72
CA HIS A 249 15.70 2.93 9.26
C HIS A 249 14.27 2.70 8.75
N MET A 250 13.53 1.76 9.34
CA MET A 250 12.12 1.54 9.00
C MET A 250 11.27 2.82 9.18
N TYR A 251 11.47 3.56 10.28
CA TYR A 251 10.76 4.82 10.49
C TYR A 251 11.16 5.89 9.48
N VAL A 252 12.44 5.97 9.12
CA VAL A 252 12.90 6.90 8.06
C VAL A 252 12.26 6.55 6.73
N ASP A 253 12.23 5.28 6.34
CA ASP A 253 11.60 4.83 5.10
C ASP A 253 10.11 5.14 5.06
N THR A 254 9.39 4.92 6.16
CA THR A 254 7.97 5.29 6.29
C THR A 254 7.76 6.80 6.15
N ILE A 255 8.66 7.63 6.71
CA ILE A 255 8.59 9.09 6.55
C ILE A 255 8.86 9.49 5.09
N LEU A 256 9.78 8.81 4.40
CA LEU A 256 10.06 9.04 2.97
C LEU A 256 8.89 8.62 2.08
N ASP A 257 8.22 7.50 2.39
CA ASP A 257 6.98 7.09 1.71
C ASP A 257 5.88 8.13 1.88
N CYS A 258 5.70 8.65 3.09
CA CYS A 258 4.75 9.72 3.36
C CYS A 258 5.10 11.01 2.58
N GLN A 259 6.39 11.34 2.43
CA GLN A 259 6.81 12.45 1.57
C GLN A 259 6.48 12.17 0.10
N GLU A 260 6.71 10.94 -0.37
CA GLU A 260 6.38 10.53 -1.73
C GLU A 260 4.87 10.71 -2.01
N TYR A 261 4.02 10.23 -1.11
CA TYR A 261 2.56 10.41 -1.18
C TYR A 261 2.18 11.89 -1.20
N VAL A 262 2.69 12.70 -0.26
CA VAL A 262 2.39 14.14 -0.19
C VAL A 262 2.80 14.86 -1.48
N ILE A 263 3.96 14.53 -2.04
CA ILE A 263 4.46 15.14 -3.28
C ILE A 263 3.59 14.72 -4.47
N LYS A 264 3.20 13.45 -4.56
CA LYS A 264 2.24 12.97 -5.58
C LYS A 264 0.94 13.79 -5.53
N GLN A 265 0.36 13.97 -4.34
CA GLN A 265 -0.88 14.75 -4.17
C GLN A 265 -0.69 16.22 -4.55
N MET A 266 0.43 16.84 -4.15
CA MET A 266 0.75 18.24 -4.50
C MET A 266 0.88 18.45 -6.01
N LEU A 267 1.47 17.49 -6.72
CA LEU A 267 1.73 17.59 -8.15
C LEU A 267 0.54 17.14 -9.02
N SER A 268 -0.37 16.33 -8.47
CA SER A 268 -1.62 15.97 -9.14
C SER A 268 -2.69 17.05 -9.04
N ASP A 269 -2.69 17.85 -7.95
CA ASP A 269 -3.70 18.87 -7.65
C ASP A 269 -3.11 20.28 -7.75
N LEU A 270 -2.39 20.57 -8.83
CA LEU A 270 -1.73 21.86 -9.07
C LEU A 270 -2.69 23.05 -9.06
N GLU A 271 -3.99 22.82 -9.29
CA GLU A 271 -5.03 23.85 -9.29
C GLU A 271 -5.59 24.17 -7.87
N ASN A 272 -5.55 23.25 -6.89
CA ASN A 272 -5.97 23.49 -5.49
C ASN A 272 -4.83 23.37 -4.45
N ALA A 273 -3.56 23.50 -4.89
CA ALA A 273 -2.36 23.32 -4.07
C ALA A 273 -2.14 24.38 -2.96
N GLU A 274 -3.18 24.91 -2.32
CA GLU A 274 -3.06 25.89 -1.25
C GLU A 274 -2.95 25.24 0.15
N SER A 275 -1.72 25.29 0.66
CA SER A 275 -1.29 25.14 2.07
C SER A 275 -1.28 23.75 2.75
N LYS A 276 -2.27 22.86 2.51
CA LYS A 276 -2.42 21.65 3.35
C LYS A 276 -1.27 20.65 3.25
N TYR A 277 -0.88 20.30 2.02
CA TYR A 277 0.17 19.31 1.77
C TYR A 277 1.58 19.88 1.94
N LEU A 278 1.77 21.17 1.63
CA LEU A 278 3.05 21.85 1.85
C LEU A 278 3.44 21.88 3.34
N ASN A 279 2.48 22.17 4.24
CA ASN A 279 2.72 22.12 5.68
C ASN A 279 3.13 20.69 6.13
N SER A 280 2.41 19.69 5.62
CA SER A 280 2.70 18.29 5.91
C SER A 280 4.11 17.90 5.45
N LEU A 281 4.51 18.27 4.23
CA LEU A 281 5.86 18.06 3.70
C LEU A 281 6.93 18.74 4.56
N GLN A 282 6.69 19.97 5.00
CA GLN A 282 7.61 20.71 5.88
C GLN A 282 7.78 20.02 7.23
N ARG A 283 6.69 19.53 7.84
CA ARG A 283 6.73 18.77 9.10
C ARG A 283 7.52 17.47 8.95
N LEU A 284 7.26 16.68 7.90
CA LEU A 284 8.01 15.45 7.62
C LEU A 284 9.52 15.71 7.47
N ARG A 285 9.90 16.75 6.72
CA ARG A 285 11.31 17.17 6.60
C ARG A 285 11.88 17.67 7.93
N GLY A 286 11.05 18.34 8.73
CA GLY A 286 11.38 18.76 10.08
C GLY A 286 11.75 17.58 10.98
N ILE A 287 10.99 16.48 10.92
CA ILE A 287 11.29 15.24 11.66
C ILE A 287 12.67 14.70 11.26
N LEU A 288 12.93 14.51 9.96
CA LEU A 288 14.20 13.96 9.46
C LEU A 288 15.40 14.86 9.79
N SER A 289 15.22 16.18 9.80
CA SER A 289 16.29 17.13 10.13
C SER A 289 16.80 17.02 11.58
N ARG A 290 16.08 16.31 12.44
CA ARG A 290 16.46 16.05 13.84
C ARG A 290 17.16 14.70 14.04
N SER A 291 17.35 13.94 12.96
CA SER A 291 18.06 12.67 12.99
C SER A 291 19.50 12.85 13.50
N ALA A 292 19.90 12.09 14.51
CA ALA A 292 21.29 11.99 14.95
C ALA A 292 22.08 10.89 14.22
N THR A 293 21.38 10.01 13.48
CA THR A 293 21.98 8.86 12.81
C THR A 293 22.05 9.11 11.31
N PRO A 294 23.18 8.77 10.65
CA PRO A 294 23.27 8.80 9.20
C PRO A 294 22.20 7.91 8.57
N THR A 295 21.58 8.41 7.53
CA THR A 295 20.67 7.67 6.64
C THR A 295 21.47 6.70 5.77
N THR A 296 20.81 5.66 5.25
CA THR A 296 21.42 4.77 4.27
C THR A 296 21.57 5.47 2.91
N GLU A 297 22.40 4.93 2.02
CA GLU A 297 22.58 5.49 0.66
C GLU A 297 21.26 5.49 -0.13
N GLU A 298 20.44 4.45 0.05
CA GLU A 298 19.12 4.34 -0.57
C GLU A 298 18.17 5.44 -0.04
N GLN A 299 18.18 5.69 1.26
CA GLN A 299 17.39 6.74 1.90
C GLN A 299 17.84 8.14 1.47
N ASP A 300 19.15 8.37 1.35
CA ASP A 300 19.73 9.62 0.85
C ASP A 300 19.35 9.90 -0.60
N LEU A 301 19.44 8.88 -1.46
CA LEU A 301 19.02 8.95 -2.85
C LEU A 301 17.54 9.34 -2.95
N ARG A 302 16.66 8.66 -2.20
CA ARG A 302 15.23 8.93 -2.17
C ARG A 302 14.93 10.34 -1.66
N PHE A 303 15.52 10.74 -0.54
CA PHE A 303 15.32 12.07 0.05
C PHE A 303 15.75 13.19 -0.92
N TYR A 304 16.92 13.02 -1.55
CA TYR A 304 17.44 13.99 -2.50
C TYR A 304 16.57 14.08 -3.75
N PHE A 305 16.16 12.95 -4.31
CA PHE A 305 15.22 12.88 -5.43
C PHE A 305 13.92 13.64 -5.12
N LEU A 306 13.26 13.34 -4.00
CA LEU A 306 12.00 13.98 -3.59
C LEU A 306 12.17 15.51 -3.41
N THR A 307 13.32 15.95 -2.91
CA THR A 307 13.64 17.37 -2.77
C THR A 307 13.71 18.08 -4.12
N ARG A 308 14.32 17.43 -5.12
CA ARG A 308 14.44 17.97 -6.48
C ARG A 308 13.12 17.91 -7.24
N LEU A 309 12.34 16.85 -7.03
CA LEU A 309 11.05 16.67 -7.67
C LEU A 309 10.09 17.82 -7.36
N VAL A 310 10.03 18.26 -6.10
CA VAL A 310 9.20 19.42 -5.68
C VAL A 310 9.60 20.72 -6.35
N ARG A 311 10.88 20.87 -6.73
CA ARG A 311 11.38 22.07 -7.44
C ARG A 311 11.09 22.03 -8.93
N LEU A 312 10.55 20.92 -9.45
CA LEU A 312 10.28 20.71 -10.87
C LEU A 312 11.51 21.03 -11.74
N GLU A 313 12.70 20.58 -11.29
CA GLU A 313 13.93 20.70 -12.06
C GLU A 313 13.77 20.09 -13.47
N GLU A 314 14.62 20.46 -14.42
CA GLU A 314 14.47 20.01 -15.82
C GLU A 314 15.32 18.78 -16.20
N LYS A 315 16.34 18.44 -15.40
CA LYS A 315 17.28 17.34 -15.69
C LYS A 315 17.93 16.81 -14.41
N ILE A 316 18.49 15.59 -14.45
CA ILE A 316 19.35 15.10 -13.35
C ILE A 316 20.63 15.95 -13.25
N ASP A 317 21.22 15.99 -12.05
CA ASP A 317 22.45 16.72 -11.74
C ASP A 317 23.51 15.75 -11.22
N ASP A 318 24.75 16.22 -11.13
CA ASP A 318 25.90 15.38 -10.79
C ASP A 318 25.76 14.74 -9.40
N ARG A 319 25.05 15.40 -8.47
CA ARG A 319 24.80 14.84 -7.13
C ARG A 319 23.81 13.69 -7.18
N LEU A 320 22.71 13.81 -7.92
CA LEU A 320 21.76 12.70 -8.07
C LEU A 320 22.42 11.54 -8.81
N VAL A 321 23.24 11.82 -9.83
CA VAL A 321 24.04 10.81 -10.55
C VAL A 321 24.99 10.08 -9.59
N ALA A 322 25.73 10.81 -8.74
CA ALA A 322 26.64 10.20 -7.78
C ALA A 322 25.92 9.29 -6.77
N LEU A 323 24.77 9.73 -6.26
CA LEU A 323 23.94 8.93 -5.34
C LEU A 323 23.39 7.67 -6.02
N MET A 324 22.92 7.79 -7.26
CA MET A 324 22.51 6.63 -8.05
C MET A 324 23.68 5.66 -8.24
N SER A 325 24.86 6.13 -8.65
CA SER A 325 26.04 5.28 -8.83
C SER A 325 26.38 4.48 -7.57
N GLY A 326 26.38 5.13 -6.40
CA GLY A 326 26.69 4.47 -5.11
C GLY A 326 25.76 3.30 -4.80
N VAL A 327 24.44 3.52 -4.88
CA VAL A 327 23.45 2.46 -4.65
C VAL A 327 23.58 1.33 -5.67
N LEU A 328 23.75 1.68 -6.96
CA LEU A 328 23.80 0.72 -8.05
C LEU A 328 25.05 -0.16 -8.04
N GLU A 329 26.19 0.37 -7.58
CA GLU A 329 27.44 -0.36 -7.46
C GLU A 329 27.38 -1.40 -6.33
N LYS A 330 26.77 -1.05 -5.20
CA LYS A 330 26.62 -1.90 -4.02
C LYS A 330 25.70 -3.10 -4.26
N ASP A 331 24.53 -2.85 -4.85
CA ASP A 331 23.46 -3.86 -5.00
C ASP A 331 23.70 -4.84 -6.18
N ARG A 332 24.70 -4.61 -7.03
CA ARG A 332 25.03 -5.53 -8.15
C ARG A 332 25.48 -6.91 -7.69
N GLU A 333 25.95 -7.05 -6.45
CA GLU A 333 26.51 -8.29 -5.93
C GLU A 333 25.50 -9.14 -5.13
N ASP A 334 24.43 -8.53 -4.60
CA ASP A 334 23.57 -9.13 -3.56
C ASP A 334 22.15 -9.55 -4.00
N GLY A 335 21.77 -9.31 -5.26
CA GLY A 335 20.49 -9.76 -5.82
C GLY A 335 19.69 -8.66 -6.53
N PRO A 336 18.38 -8.86 -6.79
CA PRO A 336 17.55 -7.82 -7.39
C PRO A 336 17.39 -6.65 -6.41
N PRO A 337 17.43 -5.40 -6.89
CA PRO A 337 17.41 -4.23 -6.02
C PRO A 337 16.09 -4.09 -5.25
N PRO A 338 16.11 -3.43 -4.08
CA PRO A 338 14.90 -3.11 -3.34
C PRO A 338 13.89 -2.33 -4.20
N LYS A 339 12.59 -2.59 -3.99
CA LYS A 339 11.50 -1.95 -4.74
C LYS A 339 11.62 -0.43 -4.75
N ALA A 340 11.95 0.17 -3.59
CA ALA A 340 12.03 1.61 -3.40
C ALA A 340 13.10 2.29 -4.30
N VAL A 341 14.12 1.56 -4.74
CA VAL A 341 15.19 2.09 -5.59
C VAL A 341 15.17 1.59 -7.03
N LEU A 342 14.31 0.64 -7.39
CA LEU A 342 14.24 0.06 -8.73
C LEU A 342 14.10 1.11 -9.84
N LYS A 343 13.28 2.15 -9.64
CA LYS A 343 13.12 3.26 -10.61
C LYS A 343 14.45 3.98 -10.91
N PHE A 344 15.41 3.99 -9.98
CA PHE A 344 16.71 4.60 -10.23
C PHE A 344 17.63 3.71 -11.08
N TYR A 345 17.43 2.38 -11.09
CA TYR A 345 18.13 1.48 -12.03
C TYR A 345 17.71 1.77 -13.47
N ASP A 346 16.40 1.87 -13.71
CA ASP A 346 15.88 2.18 -15.03
C ASP A 346 16.32 3.58 -15.48
N ALA A 347 16.26 4.57 -14.59
CA ALA A 347 16.78 5.91 -14.87
C ALA A 347 18.28 5.91 -15.19
N TRP A 348 19.09 5.09 -14.52
CA TRP A 348 20.52 4.98 -14.82
C TRP A 348 20.77 4.40 -16.21
N ASN A 349 20.01 3.38 -16.59
CA ASN A 349 20.08 2.81 -17.93
C ASN A 349 19.70 3.84 -19.01
N LEU A 350 18.69 4.68 -18.75
CA LEU A 350 18.31 5.78 -19.65
C LEU A 350 19.40 6.87 -19.73
N LEU A 351 20.10 7.15 -18.64
CA LEU A 351 21.26 8.05 -18.66
C LEU A 351 22.39 7.48 -19.53
N ALA A 352 22.71 6.20 -19.38
CA ALA A 352 23.72 5.52 -20.20
C ALA A 352 23.35 5.55 -21.70
N PHE A 353 22.06 5.38 -22.02
CA PHE A 353 21.54 5.52 -23.38
C PHE A 353 21.76 6.94 -23.94
N GLU A 354 21.42 8.00 -23.19
CA GLU A 354 21.65 9.38 -23.65
C GLU A 354 23.14 9.68 -23.88
N GLN A 355 24.02 9.14 -23.02
CA GLN A 355 25.47 9.26 -23.19
C GLN A 355 25.95 8.57 -24.47
N HIS A 356 25.39 7.39 -24.79
CA HIS A 356 25.70 6.65 -26.01
C HIS A 356 25.31 7.42 -27.28
N LEU A 357 24.21 8.20 -27.25
CA LEU A 357 23.78 9.03 -28.37
C LEU A 357 24.68 10.26 -28.63
N GLY A 358 25.58 10.62 -27.71
CA GLY A 358 26.58 11.68 -27.91
C GLY A 358 26.04 13.12 -27.98
N THR A 359 24.77 13.36 -27.68
CA THR A 359 24.16 14.70 -27.73
C THR A 359 24.35 15.47 -26.41
N GLY A 360 25.49 16.15 -26.27
CA GLY A 360 25.92 16.79 -25.02
C GLY A 360 25.02 17.88 -24.41
N SER A 361 24.00 18.39 -25.12
CA SER A 361 23.11 19.44 -24.59
C SER A 361 21.83 18.93 -23.92
N GLN A 362 21.51 17.62 -24.04
CA GLN A 362 20.29 17.03 -23.48
C GLN A 362 20.54 15.92 -22.45
N ILE A 363 21.81 15.59 -22.15
CA ILE A 363 22.14 14.56 -21.17
C ILE A 363 21.48 14.88 -19.81
N GLY A 364 20.80 13.88 -19.28
CA GLY A 364 20.09 13.91 -18.02
C GLY A 364 18.60 14.25 -18.10
N ARG A 365 18.04 14.53 -19.30
CA ARG A 365 16.63 14.92 -19.46
C ARG A 365 15.70 13.73 -19.50
N LEU A 366 15.97 12.73 -20.33
CA LEU A 366 15.18 11.49 -20.40
C LEU A 366 15.11 10.72 -19.07
N PRO A 367 16.23 10.47 -18.35
CA PRO A 367 16.16 9.77 -17.07
C PRO A 367 15.40 10.57 -16.01
N TRP A 368 15.50 11.90 -16.03
CA TRP A 368 14.73 12.75 -15.13
C TRP A 368 13.23 12.73 -15.45
N LEU A 369 12.89 12.86 -16.74
CA LEU A 369 11.51 12.78 -17.21
C LEU A 369 10.87 11.43 -16.85
N PHE A 370 11.64 10.33 -16.96
CA PHE A 370 11.22 9.01 -16.49
C PHE A 370 10.98 8.97 -14.99
N LEU A 371 11.90 9.50 -14.17
CA LEU A 371 11.70 9.56 -12.71
C LEU A 371 10.49 10.40 -12.31
N GLN A 372 10.15 11.43 -13.09
CA GLN A 372 8.96 12.25 -12.90
C GLN A 372 7.66 11.58 -13.34
N ALA A 373 7.71 10.54 -14.18
CA ALA A 373 6.54 9.92 -14.79
C ALA A 373 5.55 9.34 -13.76
N GLY A 374 6.02 8.86 -12.61
CA GLY A 374 5.16 8.40 -11.52
C GLY A 374 4.58 9.52 -10.62
N PHE A 375 4.77 10.79 -10.97
CA PHE A 375 4.47 11.94 -10.10
C PHE A 375 3.81 13.12 -10.81
N VAL A 376 4.32 13.47 -12.00
CA VAL A 376 3.95 14.69 -12.72
C VAL A 376 3.06 14.30 -13.91
N PRO A 377 1.82 14.80 -13.97
CA PRO A 377 0.94 14.56 -15.12
C PRO A 377 1.58 14.93 -16.45
N GLY A 378 1.38 14.09 -17.47
CA GLY A 378 1.93 14.29 -18.81
C GLY A 378 3.38 13.85 -19.00
N CYS A 379 4.10 13.47 -17.94
CA CYS A 379 5.44 12.92 -18.09
C CYS A 379 5.42 11.49 -18.65
N ILE A 380 4.43 10.65 -18.32
CA ILE A 380 4.30 9.29 -18.89
C ILE A 380 4.11 9.40 -20.40
N GLU A 381 3.23 10.30 -20.85
CA GLU A 381 2.99 10.54 -22.27
C GLU A 381 4.26 10.99 -23.01
N LYS A 382 5.01 11.96 -22.46
CA LYS A 382 6.25 12.46 -23.08
C LYS A 382 7.32 11.36 -23.21
N VAL A 383 7.50 10.55 -22.18
CA VAL A 383 8.42 9.39 -22.22
C VAL A 383 7.95 8.38 -23.26
N ALA A 384 6.65 8.07 -23.26
CA ALA A 384 6.04 7.13 -24.19
C ALA A 384 6.23 7.55 -25.66
N VAL A 385 5.97 8.82 -25.99
CA VAL A 385 6.16 9.35 -27.35
C VAL A 385 7.61 9.18 -27.80
N PHE A 386 8.57 9.45 -26.93
CA PHE A 386 9.99 9.25 -27.22
C PHE A 386 10.32 7.77 -27.48
N PHE A 387 9.85 6.84 -26.63
CA PHE A 387 10.09 5.41 -26.81
C PHE A 387 9.38 4.81 -28.01
N ILE A 388 8.12 5.16 -28.27
CA ILE A 388 7.38 4.70 -29.47
C ILE A 388 8.10 5.12 -30.73
N LYS A 389 8.49 6.41 -30.82
CA LYS A 389 9.22 6.93 -31.97
C LYS A 389 10.52 6.16 -32.19
N THR A 390 11.26 5.90 -31.11
CA THR A 390 12.57 5.25 -31.18
C THR A 390 12.46 3.75 -31.47
N LEU A 391 11.44 3.06 -30.95
CA LEU A 391 11.16 1.65 -31.27
C LEU A 391 10.69 1.49 -32.71
N SER A 392 9.94 2.46 -33.24
CA SER A 392 9.39 2.42 -34.60
C SER A 392 10.45 2.56 -35.68
N THR A 393 11.62 3.16 -35.40
CA THR A 393 12.70 3.24 -36.40
C THR A 393 13.36 1.89 -36.65
N GLY A 394 13.28 0.95 -35.70
CA GLY A 394 13.84 -0.40 -35.82
C GLY A 394 15.36 -0.48 -35.74
N GLU A 395 16.05 0.64 -35.54
CA GLU A 395 17.52 0.74 -35.53
C GLU A 395 18.14 0.59 -34.13
N LEU A 396 17.32 0.27 -33.12
CA LEU A 396 17.76 0.21 -31.73
C LEU A 396 18.42 -1.13 -31.40
N GLU A 397 19.60 -1.10 -30.77
CA GLU A 397 20.25 -2.30 -30.26
C GLU A 397 19.38 -3.00 -29.19
N ASN A 398 19.50 -4.33 -29.10
CA ASN A 398 18.67 -5.17 -28.24
C ASN A 398 18.61 -4.71 -26.76
N PRO A 399 19.73 -4.32 -26.10
CA PRO A 399 19.66 -3.91 -24.69
C PRO A 399 18.77 -2.68 -24.46
N TRP A 400 18.84 -1.69 -25.35
CA TRP A 400 18.02 -0.48 -25.26
C TRP A 400 16.56 -0.75 -25.63
N LYS A 401 16.35 -1.63 -26.61
CA LYS A 401 15.02 -2.09 -27.02
C LYS A 401 14.30 -2.74 -25.85
N ASP A 402 14.98 -3.61 -25.10
CA ASP A 402 14.39 -4.30 -23.95
C ASP A 402 14.03 -3.33 -22.83
N ILE A 403 14.84 -2.31 -22.57
CA ILE A 403 14.54 -1.25 -21.58
C ILE A 403 13.27 -0.48 -22.00
N PHE A 404 13.17 -0.09 -23.28
CA PHE A 404 12.03 0.71 -23.77
C PHE A 404 10.75 -0.12 -23.83
N MET A 405 10.83 -1.39 -24.22
CA MET A 405 9.70 -2.32 -24.11
C MET A 405 9.31 -2.53 -22.64
N GLY A 406 10.30 -2.66 -21.76
CA GLY A 406 10.16 -2.78 -20.31
C GLY A 406 9.40 -1.62 -19.67
N PHE A 407 9.55 -0.39 -20.19
CA PHE A 407 8.72 0.75 -19.76
C PHE A 407 7.24 0.45 -19.98
N PHE A 408 6.84 0.04 -21.19
CA PHE A 408 5.44 -0.19 -21.52
C PHE A 408 4.89 -1.44 -20.84
N SER A 409 5.69 -2.49 -20.70
CA SER A 409 5.23 -3.73 -20.09
C SER A 409 5.31 -3.69 -18.57
N ASN A 410 6.49 -3.41 -18.00
CA ASN A 410 6.83 -3.62 -16.58
C ASN A 410 6.50 -2.38 -15.76
N TYR A 411 7.00 -1.22 -16.19
CA TYR A 411 6.87 0.00 -15.41
C TYR A 411 5.41 0.50 -15.35
N MET A 412 4.70 0.53 -16.48
CA MET A 412 3.27 0.89 -16.48
C MET A 412 2.42 -0.08 -15.66
N TYR A 413 2.72 -1.39 -15.71
CA TYR A 413 2.05 -2.39 -14.87
C TYR A 413 2.28 -2.10 -13.38
N ALA A 414 3.52 -1.81 -12.98
CA ALA A 414 3.86 -1.46 -11.60
C ALA A 414 3.13 -0.19 -11.14
N LEU A 415 3.10 0.86 -11.98
CA LEU A 415 2.39 2.11 -11.67
C LEU A 415 0.88 1.89 -11.49
N VAL A 416 0.24 1.09 -12.35
CA VAL A 416 -1.18 0.71 -12.19
C VAL A 416 -1.39 0.00 -10.86
N ASN A 417 -0.52 -0.96 -10.54
CA ASN A 417 -0.59 -1.73 -9.30
C ASN A 417 -0.44 -0.83 -8.05
N GLU A 418 0.54 0.08 -8.06
CA GLU A 418 0.82 1.03 -6.98
C GLU A 418 -0.31 2.05 -6.78
N ASN A 419 -0.95 2.51 -7.86
CA ASN A 419 -2.01 3.53 -7.79
C ASN A 419 -3.44 2.94 -7.79
N SER A 420 -3.58 1.64 -7.53
CA SER A 420 -4.86 0.93 -7.56
C SER A 420 -5.94 1.45 -6.61
N SER A 421 -5.55 2.06 -5.48
CA SER A 421 -6.50 2.63 -4.52
C SER A 421 -7.06 4.00 -4.93
N SER A 422 -6.28 4.81 -5.67
CA SER A 422 -6.67 6.17 -6.09
C SER A 422 -7.03 6.29 -7.56
N LEU A 423 -6.69 5.27 -8.37
CA LEU A 423 -6.74 5.30 -9.83
C LEU A 423 -5.95 6.48 -10.43
N LEU A 424 -4.99 7.03 -9.68
CA LEU A 424 -4.15 8.14 -10.12
C LEU A 424 -3.36 7.72 -11.37
N MET A 425 -3.31 8.60 -12.38
CA MET A 425 -2.65 8.37 -13.68
C MET A 425 -3.26 7.25 -14.55
N TYR A 426 -4.38 6.63 -14.15
CA TYR A 426 -4.98 5.55 -14.95
C TYR A 426 -5.44 6.04 -16.33
N ASP A 427 -5.99 7.24 -16.44
CA ASP A 427 -6.38 7.79 -17.76
C ASP A 427 -5.16 7.91 -18.69
N GLU A 428 -4.06 8.50 -18.21
CA GLU A 428 -2.83 8.68 -18.99
C GLU A 428 -2.20 7.32 -19.37
N ILE A 429 -2.10 6.39 -18.41
CA ILE A 429 -1.55 5.05 -18.66
C ILE A 429 -2.42 4.27 -19.66
N PHE A 430 -3.74 4.40 -19.60
CA PHE A 430 -4.66 3.74 -20.53
C PHE A 430 -4.45 4.25 -21.96
N GLU A 431 -4.42 5.57 -22.15
CA GLU A 431 -4.19 6.19 -23.47
C GLU A 431 -2.82 5.83 -24.05
N VAL A 432 -1.77 5.91 -23.22
CA VAL A 432 -0.41 5.50 -23.61
C VAL A 432 -0.38 4.02 -23.98
N SER A 433 -1.07 3.15 -23.24
CA SER A 433 -1.14 1.72 -23.53
C SER A 433 -1.78 1.44 -24.88
N LEU A 434 -2.87 2.15 -25.22
CA LEU A 434 -3.52 2.04 -26.52
C LEU A 434 -2.61 2.53 -27.66
N ASN A 435 -1.94 3.67 -27.48
CA ASN A 435 -1.05 4.24 -28.50
C ASN A 435 0.20 3.37 -28.74
N ALA A 436 0.74 2.78 -27.68
CA ALA A 436 1.92 1.92 -27.76
C ALA A 436 1.64 0.52 -28.35
N ALA A 437 0.37 0.12 -28.50
CA ALA A 437 -0.02 -1.19 -29.04
C ALA A 437 0.53 -1.48 -30.44
N CYS A 438 0.94 -0.45 -31.18
CA CYS A 438 1.59 -0.59 -32.49
C CYS A 438 3.05 -1.07 -32.43
N VAL A 439 3.71 -0.96 -31.27
CA VAL A 439 5.14 -1.30 -31.09
C VAL A 439 5.38 -2.32 -29.98
N VAL A 440 4.50 -2.39 -28.97
CA VAL A 440 4.60 -3.30 -27.82
C VAL A 440 3.22 -3.80 -27.44
N ASP A 441 3.10 -5.09 -27.10
CA ASP A 441 1.86 -5.61 -26.51
C ASP A 441 1.66 -5.08 -25.08
N THR A 442 0.65 -4.25 -24.90
CA THR A 442 0.25 -3.62 -23.64
C THR A 442 -1.06 -4.20 -23.09
N SER A 443 -1.59 -5.26 -23.70
CA SER A 443 -2.90 -5.83 -23.37
C SER A 443 -3.00 -6.27 -21.91
N HIS A 444 -1.91 -6.78 -21.33
CA HIS A 444 -1.86 -7.19 -19.92
C HIS A 444 -1.98 -6.01 -18.95
N VAL A 445 -1.49 -4.81 -19.31
CA VAL A 445 -1.65 -3.60 -18.48
C VAL A 445 -3.11 -3.19 -18.45
N ILE A 446 -3.77 -3.15 -19.61
CA ILE A 446 -5.19 -2.80 -19.72
C ILE A 446 -6.06 -3.84 -19.01
N ALA A 447 -5.74 -5.13 -19.15
CA ALA A 447 -6.44 -6.20 -18.43
C ALA A 447 -6.29 -6.06 -16.91
N LEU A 448 -5.11 -5.68 -16.41
CA LEU A 448 -4.90 -5.38 -14.98
C LEU A 448 -5.79 -4.21 -14.54
N MET A 449 -5.82 -3.11 -15.29
CA MET A 449 -6.66 -1.95 -14.96
C MET A 449 -8.14 -2.33 -14.90
N ALA A 450 -8.61 -3.15 -15.84
CA ALA A 450 -9.98 -3.66 -15.85
C ALA A 450 -10.26 -4.55 -14.62
N ALA A 451 -9.33 -5.44 -14.27
CA ALA A 451 -9.42 -6.29 -13.08
C ALA A 451 -9.43 -5.48 -11.77
N LEU A 452 -8.74 -4.35 -11.73
CA LEU A 452 -8.73 -3.41 -10.61
C LEU A 452 -9.92 -2.43 -10.62
N GLY A 453 -10.89 -2.62 -11.53
CA GLY A 453 -12.15 -1.88 -11.50
C GLY A 453 -12.19 -0.60 -12.33
N TYR A 454 -11.19 -0.33 -13.17
CA TYR A 454 -11.16 0.90 -13.96
C TYR A 454 -12.19 0.87 -15.11
N PRO A 455 -13.19 1.77 -15.14
CA PRO A 455 -14.33 1.64 -16.04
C PRO A 455 -13.97 1.62 -17.54
N LYS A 456 -13.08 2.49 -18.01
CA LYS A 456 -12.71 2.55 -19.44
C LYS A 456 -12.02 1.26 -19.90
N ALA A 457 -11.16 0.67 -19.06
CA ALA A 457 -10.54 -0.61 -19.36
C ALA A 457 -11.55 -1.77 -19.35
N ILE A 458 -12.51 -1.77 -18.42
CA ILE A 458 -13.59 -2.77 -18.41
C ILE A 458 -14.41 -2.70 -19.70
N GLU A 459 -14.76 -1.50 -20.15
CA GLU A 459 -15.51 -1.30 -21.39
C GLU A 459 -14.73 -1.76 -22.62
N TYR A 460 -13.44 -1.43 -22.67
CA TYR A 460 -12.53 -1.88 -23.71
C TYR A 460 -12.40 -3.42 -23.76
N GLU A 461 -12.19 -4.07 -22.63
CA GLU A 461 -12.10 -5.55 -22.56
C GLU A 461 -13.43 -6.22 -22.96
N LYS A 462 -14.58 -5.65 -22.56
CA LYS A 462 -15.90 -6.13 -23.04
C LYS A 462 -16.04 -6.02 -24.55
N SER A 463 -15.57 -4.93 -25.16
CA SER A 463 -15.65 -4.71 -26.60
C SER A 463 -14.88 -5.75 -27.41
N LYS A 464 -13.76 -6.27 -26.88
CA LYS A 464 -13.00 -7.38 -27.48
C LYS A 464 -13.80 -8.69 -27.48
N GLY A 465 -14.58 -8.93 -26.42
CA GLY A 465 -15.38 -10.14 -26.26
C GLY A 465 -16.67 -10.22 -27.11
N VAL A 466 -17.06 -9.13 -27.78
CA VAL A 466 -18.25 -9.05 -28.65
C VAL A 466 -17.91 -9.31 -30.13
N GLN A 467 -16.63 -9.44 -30.49
CA GLN A 467 -16.18 -9.73 -31.87
C GLN A 467 -15.98 -11.23 -32.18
N GLY A 468 -16.56 -12.15 -31.39
CA GLY A 468 -16.45 -13.61 -31.58
C GLY A 468 -17.75 -14.26 -31.99
#